data_AF-A0AAC9RSM2-F1
#
_entry.id   AF-A0AAC9RSM2-F1
#
_cell.length_a   1.000
_cell.length_b   1.000
_cell.length_c   1.000
_cell.angle_alpha   90.00
_cell.angle_beta   90.00
_cell.angle_gamma   90.00
#
_symmetry.space_group_name_H-M   'P 1'
#
loop_
_entity.id
_entity.type
_entity.pdbx_description
1 polymer ?
#
loop_
_entity_poly.entity_id
_entity_poly.type
_entity_poly.pdbx_seq_one_letter_code
_entity_poly.pdbx_strand_id
1 'polypeptide(L)'
;MTNTHRVVLGNKREIDISIDKLKSFENNQVESNIVYSTIDEELWRRRNGKLSQKDYITCDKTISQFFTEYYKVQNQQDKRKKDIMFGVLYNSDASPIKREDKRGKKPDELTIIIRMIVLSVLKNKKISTHNMTLFDWLRKFYIINDGFYADYKSDRNNIYKYNLLGYIDKSEYPFDIDSLTKQEKHKMVKQYYNNIVELLKNKLNVTLRKFESDGLIYLQTYMVGVKKDENKKGKHYEPYLLSPKELNKLKELELDIKEKMNLHHLIGKSLYAHEGFKKELNRRLLEDGLKTEETHNHFKFVYNTYSISKAFTDVQLNNYINQNTYISKAIEIEPKEFIHTYRNLLNEAICNKYDRASERYKSDITNKYTSKTIGNLESLKAFIDDKHHMIDTYNQQGKQFSKMMLSQRHRDNLSKLFNLQVETKETTSTDDNSFVLNEKDLPF
;
A
#
# COMPACT_ATOMS: atom_id res chain seq x y z
N MET A 1 -16.39 -7.78 -42.79
CA MET A 1 -15.66 -8.22 -41.57
C MET A 1 -15.87 -7.15 -40.52
N THR A 2 -16.41 -7.50 -39.36
CA THR A 2 -16.59 -6.54 -38.26
C THR A 2 -15.21 -6.20 -37.72
N ASN A 3 -14.84 -4.91 -37.70
CA ASN A 3 -13.52 -4.49 -37.25
C ASN A 3 -13.49 -4.58 -35.71
N THR A 4 -12.65 -5.46 -35.16
CA THR A 4 -12.65 -5.79 -33.73
C THR A 4 -11.24 -5.80 -33.15
N HIS A 5 -11.11 -5.36 -31.89
CA HIS A 5 -9.90 -5.58 -31.08
C HIS A 5 -10.05 -6.85 -30.25
N ARG A 6 -9.03 -7.70 -30.28
CA ARG A 6 -8.93 -8.85 -29.39
C ARG A 6 -8.33 -8.42 -28.06
N VAL A 7 -9.05 -8.64 -26.96
CA VAL A 7 -8.65 -8.27 -25.61
C VAL A 7 -8.57 -9.49 -24.72
N VAL A 8 -7.44 -9.64 -24.02
CA VAL A 8 -7.26 -10.66 -22.98
C VAL A 8 -7.78 -10.13 -21.65
N LEU A 9 -8.81 -10.79 -21.11
CA LEU A 9 -9.33 -10.51 -19.77
C LEU A 9 -8.41 -11.07 -18.68
N GLY A 10 -8.58 -10.58 -17.45
CA GLY A 10 -7.75 -10.98 -16.29
C GLY A 10 -7.83 -12.46 -15.91
N ASN A 11 -8.80 -13.20 -16.43
CA ASN A 11 -8.92 -14.67 -16.29
C ASN A 11 -8.35 -15.43 -17.52
N LYS A 12 -7.57 -14.76 -18.37
CA LYS A 12 -7.02 -15.27 -19.64
C LYS A 12 -8.05 -15.60 -20.73
N ARG A 13 -9.32 -15.23 -20.55
CA ARG A 13 -10.31 -15.34 -21.64
C ARG A 13 -10.06 -14.23 -22.65
N GLU A 14 -10.08 -14.56 -23.92
CA GLU A 14 -10.01 -13.61 -25.02
C GLU A 14 -11.42 -13.23 -25.46
N ILE A 15 -11.63 -11.95 -25.72
CA ILE A 15 -12.89 -11.39 -26.23
C ILE A 15 -12.59 -10.47 -27.41
N ASP A 16 -13.50 -10.43 -28.37
CA ASP A 16 -13.44 -9.50 -29.50
C ASP A 16 -14.40 -8.34 -29.24
N ILE A 17 -13.90 -7.10 -29.30
CA ILE A 17 -14.68 -5.88 -29.03
C ILE A 17 -14.75 -5.04 -30.30
N SER A 18 -15.95 -4.60 -30.69
CA SER A 18 -16.16 -3.79 -31.90
C SER A 18 -15.49 -2.42 -31.79
N ILE A 19 -14.61 -2.12 -32.75
CA ILE A 19 -13.89 -0.84 -32.86
C ILE A 19 -14.86 0.30 -33.12
N ASP A 20 -15.79 0.11 -34.06
CA ASP A 20 -16.74 1.16 -34.45
C ASP A 20 -17.66 1.54 -33.29
N LYS A 21 -18.09 0.55 -32.49
CA LYS A 21 -18.88 0.84 -31.28
C LYS A 21 -18.06 1.56 -30.22
N LEU A 22 -16.80 1.17 -29.98
CA LEU A 22 -15.94 1.89 -29.04
C LEU A 22 -15.75 3.36 -29.45
N LYS A 23 -15.53 3.62 -30.74
CA LYS A 23 -15.46 5.00 -31.27
C LYS A 23 -16.76 5.76 -31.06
N SER A 24 -17.91 5.11 -31.24
CA SER A 24 -19.21 5.76 -31.01
C SER A 24 -19.46 6.17 -29.56
N PHE A 25 -18.76 5.56 -28.59
CA PHE A 25 -18.93 5.87 -27.17
C PHE A 25 -18.16 7.13 -26.75
N GLU A 26 -17.12 7.51 -27.48
CA GLU A 26 -16.25 8.64 -27.14
C GLU A 26 -17.04 9.95 -26.96
N ASN A 27 -16.84 10.61 -25.81
CA ASN A 27 -17.55 11.84 -25.41
C ASN A 27 -19.08 11.74 -25.36
N ASN A 28 -19.65 10.54 -25.34
CA ASN A 28 -21.09 10.30 -25.35
C ASN A 28 -21.59 9.64 -24.06
N GLN A 29 -22.85 9.92 -23.73
CA GLN A 29 -23.61 9.18 -22.72
C GLN A 29 -24.26 7.96 -23.38
N VAL A 30 -23.95 6.76 -22.89
CA VAL A 30 -24.40 5.50 -23.48
C VAL A 30 -25.09 4.65 -22.43
N GLU A 31 -26.21 4.03 -22.81
CA GLU A 31 -26.93 3.13 -21.91
C GLU A 31 -26.06 1.94 -21.46
N SER A 32 -26.13 1.61 -20.17
CA SER A 32 -25.29 0.57 -19.56
C SER A 32 -25.41 -0.79 -20.26
N ASN A 33 -26.60 -1.17 -20.73
CA ASN A 33 -26.85 -2.40 -21.51
C ASN A 33 -26.06 -2.42 -22.82
N ILE A 34 -26.02 -1.32 -23.58
CA ILE A 34 -25.30 -1.18 -24.84
C ILE A 34 -23.79 -1.29 -24.57
N VAL A 35 -23.32 -0.64 -23.50
CA VAL A 35 -21.92 -0.72 -23.09
C VAL A 35 -21.53 -2.16 -22.76
N TYR A 36 -22.24 -2.79 -21.82
CA TYR A 36 -21.85 -4.13 -21.34
C TYR A 36 -22.02 -5.22 -22.40
N SER A 37 -23.02 -5.10 -23.28
CA SER A 37 -23.16 -6.00 -24.43
C SER A 37 -22.08 -5.77 -25.50
N THR A 38 -21.51 -4.57 -25.61
CA THR A 38 -20.40 -4.28 -26.52
C THR A 38 -19.06 -4.75 -25.97
N ILE A 39 -18.84 -4.58 -24.66
CA ILE A 39 -17.60 -4.96 -23.99
C ILE A 39 -17.47 -6.48 -23.89
N ASP A 40 -18.56 -7.21 -23.65
CA ASP A 40 -18.50 -8.65 -23.43
C ASP A 40 -19.81 -9.34 -23.84
N GLU A 41 -20.04 -9.39 -25.15
CA GLU A 41 -21.29 -9.89 -25.72
C GLU A 41 -21.60 -11.34 -25.29
N GLU A 42 -20.57 -12.19 -25.25
CA GLU A 42 -20.71 -13.59 -24.85
C GLU A 42 -21.20 -13.71 -23.40
N LEU A 43 -20.60 -12.97 -22.46
CA LEU A 43 -21.01 -12.97 -21.06
C LEU A 43 -22.41 -12.36 -20.90
N TRP A 44 -22.69 -11.27 -21.62
CA TRP A 44 -23.99 -10.61 -21.61
C TRP A 44 -25.12 -11.54 -22.04
N ARG A 45 -24.91 -12.29 -23.14
CA ARG A 45 -25.85 -13.31 -23.64
C ARG A 45 -25.99 -14.46 -22.64
N ARG A 46 -24.88 -15.02 -22.13
CA ARG A 46 -24.92 -16.12 -21.13
C ARG A 46 -25.68 -15.76 -19.85
N ARG A 47 -25.65 -14.49 -19.46
CA ARG A 47 -26.32 -13.97 -18.25
C ARG A 47 -27.71 -13.40 -18.53
N ASN A 48 -28.22 -13.47 -19.77
CA ASN A 48 -29.47 -12.83 -20.19
C ASN A 48 -29.57 -11.36 -19.73
N GLY A 49 -28.48 -10.61 -19.87
CA GLY A 49 -28.39 -9.19 -19.45
C GLY A 49 -28.34 -8.95 -17.94
N LYS A 50 -28.33 -9.98 -17.09
CA LYS A 50 -28.25 -9.87 -15.63
C LYS A 50 -26.84 -10.22 -15.12
N LEU A 51 -25.94 -9.25 -15.24
CA LEU A 51 -24.56 -9.38 -14.76
C LEU A 51 -24.47 -9.36 -13.23
N SER A 52 -23.55 -10.15 -12.66
CA SER A 52 -23.20 -10.09 -11.24
C SER A 52 -22.28 -8.91 -10.94
N GLN A 53 -22.11 -8.55 -9.66
CA GLN A 53 -21.17 -7.49 -9.27
C GLN A 53 -19.73 -7.76 -9.75
N LYS A 54 -19.29 -9.02 -9.78
CA LYS A 54 -17.96 -9.41 -10.28
C LYS A 54 -17.84 -9.20 -11.80
N ASP A 55 -18.92 -9.43 -12.53
CA ASP A 55 -18.98 -9.26 -13.98
C ASP A 55 -18.91 -7.76 -14.34
N TYR A 56 -19.68 -6.92 -13.63
CA TYR A 56 -19.59 -5.47 -13.77
C TYR A 56 -18.17 -4.96 -13.51
N ILE A 57 -17.54 -5.40 -12.41
CA ILE A 57 -16.15 -5.05 -12.11
C ILE A 57 -15.20 -5.46 -13.24
N THR A 58 -15.46 -6.56 -13.94
CA THR A 58 -14.61 -7.02 -15.04
C THR A 58 -14.81 -6.19 -16.30
N CYS A 59 -16.05 -5.84 -16.61
CA CYS A 59 -16.37 -4.94 -17.72
C CYS A 59 -15.79 -3.54 -17.49
N ASP A 60 -15.98 -3.00 -16.29
CA ASP A 60 -15.46 -1.71 -15.83
C ASP A 60 -13.92 -1.62 -15.95
N LYS A 61 -13.20 -2.74 -15.71
CA LYS A 61 -11.74 -2.85 -15.94
C LYS A 61 -11.34 -2.93 -17.41
N THR A 62 -12.24 -3.40 -18.25
CA THR A 62 -12.00 -3.55 -19.69
C THR A 62 -12.24 -2.21 -20.36
N ILE A 63 -13.29 -1.49 -19.97
CA ILE A 63 -13.58 -0.11 -20.38
C ILE A 63 -12.39 0.81 -20.12
N SER A 64 -11.76 0.71 -18.95
CA SER A 64 -10.61 1.55 -18.59
C SER A 64 -9.35 1.29 -19.41
N GLN A 65 -9.34 0.29 -20.31
CA GLN A 65 -8.28 0.11 -21.28
C GLN A 65 -8.48 0.96 -22.54
N PHE A 66 -9.65 1.53 -22.74
CA PHE A 66 -9.99 2.26 -23.97
C PHE A 66 -10.13 3.76 -23.72
N PHE A 67 -10.70 4.17 -22.58
CA PHE A 67 -11.06 5.57 -22.31
C PHE A 67 -10.26 6.17 -21.16
N THR A 68 -9.93 7.45 -21.29
CA THR A 68 -9.26 8.26 -20.26
C THR A 68 -10.06 8.33 -18.96
N GLU A 69 -11.38 8.39 -19.08
CA GLU A 69 -12.32 8.39 -17.97
C GLU A 69 -13.68 7.80 -18.37
N TYR A 70 -14.40 7.29 -17.38
CA TYR A 70 -15.82 6.98 -17.50
C TYR A 70 -16.45 7.05 -16.11
N TYR A 71 -17.71 7.47 -16.06
CA TYR A 71 -18.47 7.55 -14.81
C TYR A 71 -19.95 7.34 -15.05
N LYS A 72 -20.65 6.91 -14.00
CA LYS A 72 -22.08 6.63 -14.08
C LYS A 72 -22.87 7.92 -13.87
N VAL A 73 -23.69 8.28 -14.85
CA VAL A 73 -24.56 9.46 -14.83
C VAL A 73 -26.03 9.04 -14.83
N GLN A 74 -26.93 9.90 -14.36
CA GLN A 74 -28.37 9.63 -14.50
C GLN A 74 -28.75 9.65 -15.98
N ASN A 75 -29.59 8.68 -16.37
CA ASN A 75 -30.15 8.66 -17.70
C ASN A 75 -31.05 9.90 -17.90
N GLN A 76 -30.92 10.56 -19.04
CA GLN A 76 -31.62 11.82 -19.32
C GLN A 76 -33.14 11.63 -19.43
N GLN A 77 -33.59 10.44 -19.84
CA GLN A 77 -35.00 10.09 -20.08
C GLN A 77 -35.63 9.30 -18.92
N ASP A 78 -34.85 8.49 -18.18
CA ASP A 78 -35.33 7.73 -17.01
C ASP A 78 -34.39 7.90 -15.81
N LYS A 79 -34.75 8.80 -14.89
CA LYS A 79 -33.96 9.11 -13.68
C LYS A 79 -33.71 7.89 -12.76
N ARG A 80 -34.44 6.78 -12.95
CA ARG A 80 -34.22 5.52 -12.21
C ARG A 80 -33.08 4.68 -12.79
N LYS A 81 -32.61 5.00 -13.98
CA LYS A 81 -31.50 4.31 -14.66
C LYS A 81 -30.21 5.14 -14.58
N LYS A 82 -29.09 4.42 -14.67
CA LYS A 82 -27.76 5.02 -14.80
C LYS A 82 -27.15 4.61 -16.13
N ASP A 83 -26.71 5.61 -16.87
CA ASP A 83 -25.91 5.44 -18.08
C ASP A 83 -24.43 5.59 -17.73
N ILE A 84 -23.58 5.36 -18.73
CA ILE A 84 -22.14 5.57 -18.62
C ILE A 84 -21.79 6.73 -19.54
N MET A 85 -21.21 7.78 -18.95
CA MET A 85 -20.56 8.85 -19.69
C MET A 85 -19.10 8.46 -19.91
N PHE A 86 -18.62 8.59 -21.14
CA PHE A 86 -17.23 8.33 -21.51
C PHE A 86 -16.51 9.64 -21.84
N GLY A 87 -15.23 9.69 -21.49
CA GLY A 87 -14.30 10.69 -22.01
C GLY A 87 -13.73 10.30 -23.38
N VAL A 88 -12.48 10.69 -23.59
CA VAL A 88 -11.72 10.50 -24.84
C VAL A 88 -11.10 9.09 -24.88
N LEU A 89 -10.98 8.50 -26.06
CA LEU A 89 -10.20 7.28 -26.27
C LEU A 89 -8.70 7.56 -26.04
N TYR A 90 -7.98 6.59 -25.47
CA TYR A 90 -6.53 6.69 -25.34
C TYR A 90 -5.82 6.67 -26.71
N ASN A 91 -6.31 5.84 -27.63
CA ASN A 91 -5.76 5.68 -28.97
C ASN A 91 -6.88 5.91 -30.01
N SER A 92 -6.59 6.66 -31.08
CA SER A 92 -7.57 7.04 -32.11
C SER A 92 -8.09 5.86 -32.95
N ASP A 93 -7.37 4.74 -32.95
CA ASP A 93 -7.77 3.47 -33.54
C ASP A 93 -8.60 2.59 -32.57
N ALA A 94 -8.93 3.13 -31.39
CA ALA A 94 -9.56 2.46 -30.27
C ALA A 94 -8.79 1.22 -29.78
N SER A 95 -7.48 1.12 -30.03
CA SER A 95 -6.67 0.02 -29.50
C SER A 95 -6.58 0.08 -27.98
N PRO A 96 -6.65 -1.06 -27.28
CA PRO A 96 -6.62 -1.09 -25.83
C PRO A 96 -5.21 -0.77 -25.30
N ILE A 97 -5.12 0.03 -24.25
CA ILE A 97 -3.92 0.08 -23.43
C ILE A 97 -3.81 -1.18 -22.57
N LYS A 98 -2.58 -1.62 -22.29
CA LYS A 98 -2.32 -2.79 -21.45
C LYS A 98 -2.84 -2.54 -20.03
N ARG A 99 -3.47 -3.55 -19.41
CA ARG A 99 -3.90 -3.43 -18.00
C ARG A 99 -2.69 -3.22 -17.11
N GLU A 100 -2.57 -2.01 -16.56
CA GLU A 100 -1.42 -1.63 -15.74
C GLU A 100 -1.46 -2.23 -14.32
N ASP A 101 -2.64 -2.63 -13.81
CA ASP A 101 -2.82 -3.31 -12.51
C ASP A 101 -4.02 -4.28 -12.56
N LYS A 102 -4.18 -5.14 -11.54
CA LYS A 102 -5.33 -6.04 -11.32
C LYS A 102 -6.70 -5.35 -11.41
N ARG A 103 -6.74 -4.02 -11.32
CA ARG A 103 -7.93 -3.17 -11.41
C ARG A 103 -8.06 -2.34 -12.70
N GLY A 104 -7.17 -2.50 -13.68
CA GLY A 104 -7.27 -1.81 -14.97
C GLY A 104 -7.15 -0.28 -14.92
N LYS A 105 -6.87 0.31 -13.74
CA LYS A 105 -6.68 1.75 -13.55
C LYS A 105 -5.21 2.09 -13.40
N LYS A 106 -4.81 3.26 -13.91
CA LYS A 106 -3.53 3.89 -13.59
C LYS A 106 -3.36 3.94 -12.06
N PRO A 107 -2.19 3.54 -11.52
CA PRO A 107 -1.91 3.72 -10.10
C PRO A 107 -1.97 5.21 -9.72
N ASP A 108 -2.33 5.51 -8.48
CA ASP A 108 -2.27 6.89 -7.98
C ASP A 108 -0.82 7.40 -7.97
N GLU A 109 -0.66 8.72 -8.06
CA GLU A 109 0.65 9.36 -8.27
C GLU A 109 1.66 9.03 -7.19
N LEU A 110 1.25 8.94 -5.92
CA LEU A 110 2.15 8.52 -4.84
C LEU A 110 2.68 7.09 -5.06
N THR A 111 1.85 6.18 -5.58
CA THR A 111 2.28 4.83 -5.94
C THR A 111 3.26 4.86 -7.12
N ILE A 112 3.05 5.73 -8.11
CA ILE A 112 3.96 5.89 -9.26
C ILE A 112 5.34 6.35 -8.78
N ILE A 113 5.38 7.37 -7.93
CA ILE A 113 6.62 7.88 -7.34
C ILE A 113 7.33 6.80 -6.52
N ILE A 114 6.60 6.03 -5.71
CA ILE A 114 7.19 4.91 -4.94
C ILE A 114 7.75 3.82 -5.87
N ARG A 115 7.06 3.50 -6.97
CA ARG A 115 7.58 2.58 -8.00
C ARG A 115 8.91 3.06 -8.53
N MET A 116 9.02 4.34 -8.86
CA MET A 116 10.28 4.90 -9.35
C MET A 116 11.40 4.85 -8.32
N ILE A 117 11.13 5.27 -7.07
CA ILE A 117 12.11 5.20 -5.98
C ILE A 117 12.68 3.77 -5.87
N VAL A 118 11.80 2.77 -5.89
CA VAL A 118 12.20 1.36 -5.79
C VAL A 118 13.02 0.94 -7.01
N LEU A 119 12.62 1.29 -8.24
CA LEU A 119 13.38 0.99 -9.46
C LEU A 119 14.76 1.66 -9.48
N SER A 120 14.85 2.93 -9.08
CA SER A 120 16.11 3.66 -9.01
C SER A 120 17.10 3.01 -8.04
N VAL A 121 16.62 2.59 -6.86
CA VAL A 121 17.47 1.87 -5.90
C VAL A 121 17.87 0.50 -6.43
N LEU A 122 16.95 -0.26 -7.03
CA LEU A 122 17.24 -1.57 -7.62
C LEU A 122 18.25 -1.46 -8.78
N LYS A 123 18.20 -0.39 -9.57
CA LYS A 123 19.14 -0.13 -10.66
C LYS A 123 20.54 0.16 -10.13
N ASN A 124 20.64 1.09 -9.18
CA ASN A 124 21.92 1.71 -8.81
C ASN A 124 22.60 1.09 -7.58
N LYS A 125 21.92 0.21 -6.84
CA LYS A 125 22.46 -0.34 -5.58
C LYS A 125 22.44 -1.85 -5.58
N LYS A 126 23.55 -2.45 -5.15
CA LYS A 126 23.57 -3.87 -4.79
C LYS A 126 22.63 -4.09 -3.60
N ILE A 127 21.50 -4.74 -3.86
CA ILE A 127 20.53 -5.05 -2.81
C ILE A 127 21.00 -6.29 -2.06
N SER A 128 20.93 -6.18 -0.73
CA SER A 128 21.23 -7.28 0.17
C SER A 128 20.14 -8.36 0.05
N THR A 129 20.53 -9.63 -0.04
CA THR A 129 19.61 -10.79 -0.08
C THR A 129 19.00 -11.13 1.28
N HIS A 130 19.30 -10.34 2.32
CA HIS A 130 18.84 -10.60 3.68
C HIS A 130 17.32 -10.38 3.83
N ASN A 131 16.70 -11.22 4.66
CA ASN A 131 15.28 -11.15 4.96
C ASN A 131 14.97 -9.93 5.83
N MET A 132 14.15 -9.00 5.33
CA MET A 132 13.82 -7.74 6.00
C MET A 132 12.30 -7.55 6.11
N THR A 133 11.82 -6.85 7.15
CA THR A 133 10.39 -6.47 7.18
C THR A 133 10.11 -5.39 6.14
N LEU A 134 8.85 -5.21 5.74
CA LEU A 134 8.48 -4.07 4.87
C LEU A 134 8.90 -2.71 5.47
N PHE A 135 8.95 -2.59 6.80
CA PHE A 135 9.40 -1.36 7.44
C PHE A 135 10.89 -1.10 7.21
N ASP A 136 11.70 -2.16 7.33
CA ASP A 136 13.14 -2.09 7.06
C ASP A 136 13.40 -1.81 5.57
N TRP A 137 12.59 -2.39 4.67
CA TRP A 137 12.64 -2.07 3.24
C TRP A 137 12.31 -0.61 2.93
N LEU A 138 11.33 0.00 3.60
CA LEU A 138 11.04 1.43 3.43
C LEU A 138 12.28 2.29 3.71
N ARG A 139 13.04 1.96 4.76
CA ARG A 139 14.31 2.62 5.08
C ARG A 139 15.37 2.31 4.01
N LYS A 140 15.49 1.06 3.59
CA LYS A 140 16.48 0.63 2.58
C LYS A 140 16.28 1.31 1.22
N PHE A 141 15.03 1.61 0.86
CA PHE A 141 14.63 2.35 -0.33
C PHE A 141 14.62 3.88 -0.15
N TYR A 142 15.07 4.40 0.99
CA TYR A 142 15.09 5.84 1.32
C TYR A 142 13.73 6.54 1.37
N ILE A 143 12.63 5.77 1.38
CA ILE A 143 11.24 6.28 1.46
C ILE A 143 10.98 6.91 2.84
N ILE A 144 11.63 6.38 3.89
CA ILE A 144 11.70 6.98 5.23
C ILE A 144 13.15 7.25 5.61
N ASN A 145 13.37 8.26 6.45
CA ASN A 145 14.69 8.59 6.95
C ASN A 145 15.08 7.75 8.19
N ASP A 146 16.35 7.83 8.59
CA ASP A 146 16.89 7.10 9.74
C ASP A 146 16.29 7.59 11.07
N GLY A 147 15.95 8.88 11.18
CA GLY A 147 15.32 9.47 12.37
C GLY A 147 13.92 8.90 12.63
N PHE A 148 13.05 8.91 11.62
CA PHE A 148 11.72 8.30 11.66
C PHE A 148 11.81 6.81 12.01
N TYR A 149 12.78 6.10 11.42
CA TYR A 149 12.98 4.69 11.70
C TYR A 149 13.34 4.42 13.17
N ALA A 150 14.29 5.19 13.72
CA ALA A 150 14.71 5.08 15.10
C ALA A 150 13.59 5.47 16.08
N ASP A 151 12.91 6.59 15.82
CA ASP A 151 11.84 7.08 16.67
C ASP A 151 10.63 6.12 16.68
N TYR A 152 10.23 5.58 15.52
CA TYR A 152 9.15 4.59 15.44
C TYR A 152 9.49 3.27 16.16
N LYS A 153 10.73 2.76 16.01
CA LYS A 153 11.15 1.55 16.73
C LYS A 153 11.13 1.75 18.24
N SER A 154 11.54 2.93 18.69
CA SER A 154 11.55 3.31 20.10
C SER A 154 10.13 3.45 20.68
N ASP A 155 9.21 4.07 19.94
CA ASP A 155 7.78 4.17 20.30
C ASP A 155 7.16 2.78 20.49
N ARG A 156 7.42 1.86 19.54
CA ARG A 156 6.87 0.49 19.58
C ARG A 156 7.35 -0.33 20.78
N ASN A 157 8.53 -0.02 21.31
CA ASN A 157 9.10 -0.70 22.47
C ASN A 157 8.65 -0.09 23.80
N ASN A 158 7.73 0.89 23.80
CA ASN A 158 7.32 1.68 24.98
C ASN A 158 8.49 2.39 25.70
N ILE A 159 9.66 2.48 25.08
CA ILE A 159 10.86 3.10 25.67
C ILE A 159 10.74 4.63 25.59
N TYR A 160 10.02 5.15 24.59
CA TYR A 160 9.84 6.58 24.40
C TYR A 160 8.47 7.07 24.86
N LYS A 161 8.44 7.62 26.08
CA LYS A 161 7.37 8.48 26.60
C LYS A 161 7.44 9.83 25.88
N TYR A 162 6.56 10.13 24.93
CA TYR A 162 6.25 11.50 24.44
C TYR A 162 7.38 12.39 23.90
N ASN A 163 8.66 11.97 23.89
CA ASN A 163 9.76 12.88 23.58
C ASN A 163 9.66 13.49 22.18
N LEU A 164 8.96 12.86 21.23
CA LEU A 164 8.71 13.44 19.91
C LEU A 164 8.07 14.84 20.01
N LEU A 165 7.18 15.03 20.99
CA LEU A 165 6.54 16.31 21.25
C LEU A 165 7.43 17.28 22.06
N GLY A 166 8.45 16.76 22.74
CA GLY A 166 9.42 17.58 23.48
C GLY A 166 10.64 18.03 22.66
N TYR A 167 10.82 17.50 21.44
CA TYR A 167 11.94 17.86 20.55
C TYR A 167 11.66 19.05 19.64
N ILE A 168 10.43 19.55 19.63
CA ILE A 168 10.02 20.69 18.81
C ILE A 168 9.69 21.82 19.76
N ASP A 169 10.15 23.03 19.43
CA ASP A 169 9.81 24.22 20.19
C ASP A 169 8.28 24.35 20.25
N LYS A 170 7.75 24.62 21.45
CA LYS A 170 6.33 24.84 21.66
C LYS A 170 5.79 25.94 20.74
N SER A 171 6.60 26.95 20.43
CA SER A 171 6.26 28.05 19.53
C SER A 171 6.01 27.61 18.08
N GLU A 172 6.53 26.46 17.67
CA GLU A 172 6.39 25.91 16.32
C GLU A 172 5.12 25.07 16.16
N TYR A 173 4.43 24.72 17.25
CA TYR A 173 3.17 24.00 17.13
C TYR A 173 2.06 24.94 16.65
N PRO A 174 1.31 24.55 15.61
CA PRO A 174 0.17 25.31 15.11
C PRO A 174 -1.09 25.18 16.00
N PHE A 175 -0.94 24.63 17.21
CA PHE A 175 -1.98 24.48 18.23
C PHE A 175 -1.35 24.50 19.62
N ASP A 176 -2.14 24.86 20.63
CA ASP A 176 -1.68 24.80 22.02
C ASP A 176 -1.49 23.35 22.46
N ILE A 177 -0.24 22.89 22.46
CA ILE A 177 0.11 21.55 22.90
C ILE A 177 -0.09 21.32 24.39
N ASP A 178 -0.08 22.37 25.21
CA ASP A 178 -0.27 22.24 26.66
C ASP A 178 -1.74 22.02 27.04
N SER A 179 -2.68 22.41 26.17
CA SER A 179 -4.10 22.06 26.30
C SER A 179 -4.39 20.55 26.23
N LEU A 180 -3.48 19.75 25.66
CA LEU A 180 -3.65 18.31 25.50
C LEU A 180 -3.20 17.54 26.75
N THR A 181 -4.05 16.61 27.20
CA THR A 181 -3.66 15.65 28.24
C THR A 181 -2.53 14.74 27.75
N LYS A 182 -1.83 14.13 28.71
CA LYS A 182 -0.81 13.12 28.42
C LYS A 182 -1.37 11.98 27.55
N GLN A 183 -2.59 11.52 27.78
CA GLN A 183 -3.17 10.44 26.97
C GLN A 183 -3.45 10.88 25.52
N GLU A 184 -3.89 12.12 25.32
CA GLU A 184 -4.18 12.67 23.99
C GLU A 184 -2.90 12.88 23.18
N LYS A 185 -1.86 13.41 23.82
CA LYS A 185 -0.49 13.48 23.26
C LYS A 185 -0.01 12.11 22.76
N HIS A 186 -0.30 11.04 23.50
CA HIS A 186 0.13 9.67 23.13
C HIS A 186 -0.61 9.20 21.90
N LYS A 187 -1.94 9.37 21.91
CA LYS A 187 -2.82 8.97 20.82
C LYS A 187 -2.43 9.70 19.54
N MET A 188 -2.13 11.00 19.61
CA MET A 188 -1.72 11.80 18.48
C MET A 188 -0.41 11.29 17.84
N VAL A 189 0.64 11.07 18.65
CA VAL A 189 1.93 10.54 18.15
C VAL A 189 1.79 9.13 17.58
N LYS A 190 1.04 8.27 18.27
CA LYS A 190 0.78 6.90 17.82
C LYS A 190 0.00 6.88 16.49
N GLN A 191 -1.00 7.74 16.36
CA GLN A 191 -1.79 7.88 15.14
C GLN A 191 -0.95 8.41 13.99
N TYR A 192 -0.08 9.39 14.23
CA TYR A 192 0.89 9.90 13.27
C TYR A 192 1.74 8.76 12.68
N TYR A 193 2.36 7.97 13.54
CA TYR A 193 3.20 6.85 13.11
C TYR A 193 2.43 5.77 12.37
N ASN A 194 1.28 5.35 12.91
CA ASN A 194 0.45 4.31 12.29
C ASN A 194 -0.04 4.75 10.91
N ASN A 195 -0.48 6.01 10.77
CA ASN A 195 -0.97 6.53 9.50
C ASN A 195 0.10 6.43 8.41
N ILE A 196 1.32 6.87 8.70
CA ILE A 196 2.46 6.85 7.77
C ILE A 196 2.91 5.42 7.49
N VAL A 197 3.21 4.64 8.53
CA VAL A 197 3.76 3.29 8.35
C VAL A 197 2.80 2.39 7.60
N GLU A 198 1.50 2.43 7.92
CA GLU A 198 0.52 1.64 7.18
C GLU A 198 0.36 2.08 5.74
N LEU A 199 0.32 3.40 5.48
CA LEU A 199 0.21 3.94 4.13
C LEU A 199 1.39 3.46 3.29
N LEU A 200 2.61 3.75 3.74
CA LEU A 200 3.83 3.45 3.01
C LEU A 200 4.06 1.94 2.85
N LYS A 201 3.78 1.12 3.88
CA LYS A 201 3.84 -0.35 3.73
C LYS A 201 2.87 -0.87 2.70
N ASN A 202 1.65 -0.34 2.64
CA ASN A 202 0.67 -0.76 1.64
C ASN A 202 1.15 -0.38 0.23
N LYS A 203 1.64 0.85 0.04
CA LYS A 203 2.16 1.32 -1.24
C LYS A 203 3.38 0.53 -1.71
N LEU A 204 4.33 0.27 -0.81
CA LEU A 204 5.50 -0.56 -1.09
C LEU A 204 5.08 -1.99 -1.44
N ASN A 205 4.20 -2.61 -0.66
CA ASN A 205 3.75 -3.97 -0.94
C ASN A 205 3.05 -4.09 -2.30
N VAL A 206 2.21 -3.13 -2.68
CA VAL A 206 1.58 -3.08 -4.01
C VAL A 206 2.64 -2.94 -5.11
N THR A 207 3.64 -2.09 -4.89
CA THR A 207 4.77 -1.89 -5.81
C THR A 207 5.57 -3.18 -6.01
N LEU A 208 5.98 -3.83 -4.92
CA LEU A 208 6.76 -5.07 -4.98
C LEU A 208 5.99 -6.20 -5.67
N ARG A 209 4.70 -6.38 -5.36
CA ARG A 209 3.87 -7.39 -6.03
C ARG A 209 3.68 -7.11 -7.52
N LYS A 210 3.61 -5.83 -7.91
CA LYS A 210 3.55 -5.45 -9.32
C LYS A 210 4.85 -5.79 -10.03
N PHE A 211 5.99 -5.40 -9.46
CA PHE A 211 7.30 -5.71 -10.05
C PHE A 211 7.60 -7.21 -10.10
N GLU A 212 7.17 -7.97 -9.09
CA GLU A 212 7.21 -9.44 -9.12
C GLU A 212 6.37 -9.98 -10.29
N SER A 213 5.13 -9.50 -10.46
CA SER A 213 4.26 -9.95 -11.55
C SER A 213 4.76 -9.55 -12.96
N ASP A 214 5.52 -8.46 -13.03
CA ASP A 214 6.12 -7.96 -14.27
C ASP A 214 7.49 -8.60 -14.55
N GLY A 215 7.97 -9.49 -13.68
CA GLY A 215 9.27 -10.18 -13.84
C GLY A 215 10.48 -9.30 -13.58
N LEU A 216 10.32 -8.13 -12.94
CA LEU A 216 11.42 -7.23 -12.61
C LEU A 216 12.18 -7.66 -11.35
N ILE A 217 11.50 -8.31 -10.41
CA ILE A 217 12.11 -8.80 -9.17
C ILE A 217 11.66 -10.23 -8.87
N TYR A 218 12.51 -10.95 -8.14
CA TYR A 218 12.09 -12.12 -7.37
C TYR A 218 11.78 -11.67 -5.94
N LEU A 219 10.55 -11.91 -5.49
CA LEU A 219 10.09 -11.57 -4.15
C LEU A 219 9.83 -12.85 -3.35
N GLN A 220 10.70 -13.14 -2.39
CA GLN A 220 10.52 -14.29 -1.49
C GLN A 220 9.97 -13.82 -0.15
N THR A 221 8.92 -14.48 0.33
CA THR A 221 8.30 -14.17 1.63
C THR A 221 8.63 -15.28 2.63
N TYR A 222 9.06 -14.89 3.82
CA TYR A 222 9.45 -15.79 4.89
C TYR A 222 8.68 -15.46 6.17
N MET A 223 8.36 -16.48 6.96
CA MET A 223 7.74 -16.30 8.27
C MET A 223 8.82 -16.39 9.34
N VAL A 224 8.92 -15.36 10.18
CA VAL A 224 9.90 -15.29 11.28
C VAL A 224 9.15 -15.25 12.61
N GLY A 225 9.52 -16.13 13.52
CA GLY A 225 9.06 -16.16 14.89
C GLY A 225 10.02 -15.43 15.80
N VAL A 226 9.48 -14.70 16.78
CA VAL A 226 10.28 -14.19 17.91
C VAL A 226 10.37 -15.31 18.93
N LYS A 227 11.35 -16.19 18.74
CA LYS A 227 11.53 -17.43 19.52
C LYS A 227 11.98 -17.10 20.93
N LYS A 228 11.39 -17.77 21.92
CA LYS A 228 11.83 -17.71 23.31
C LYS A 228 13.14 -18.49 23.43
N ASP A 229 14.17 -17.84 23.95
CA ASP A 229 15.44 -18.50 24.28
C ASP A 229 15.25 -19.25 25.60
N GLU A 230 15.25 -20.58 25.55
CA GLU A 230 15.05 -21.45 26.71
C GLU A 230 16.32 -21.58 27.57
N ASN A 231 17.48 -21.23 27.01
CA ASN A 231 18.78 -21.41 27.66
C ASN A 231 19.21 -20.20 28.49
N LYS A 232 18.52 -19.06 28.38
CA LYS A 232 18.82 -17.84 29.15
C LYS A 232 17.75 -17.59 30.20
N LYS A 233 18.16 -17.43 31.47
CA LYS A 233 17.26 -16.97 32.55
C LYS A 233 16.72 -15.57 32.21
N GLY A 234 15.43 -15.47 31.88
CA GLY A 234 14.76 -14.19 31.59
C GLY A 234 13.88 -14.24 30.35
N LYS A 235 13.34 -13.08 29.96
CA LYS A 235 12.53 -12.90 28.74
C LYS A 235 13.42 -12.61 27.53
N HIS A 236 14.31 -13.53 27.21
CA HIS A 236 15.17 -13.43 26.03
C HIS A 236 14.46 -13.99 24.80
N TYR A 237 14.47 -13.20 23.73
CA TYR A 237 13.84 -13.60 22.47
C TYR A 237 14.73 -13.27 21.29
N GLU A 238 14.79 -14.17 20.32
CA GLU A 238 15.62 -14.02 19.13
C GLU A 238 14.79 -14.29 17.86
N PRO A 239 15.08 -13.61 16.73
CA PRO A 239 14.44 -13.91 15.46
C PRO A 239 14.81 -15.32 14.98
N TYR A 240 13.81 -16.12 14.63
CA TYR A 240 13.98 -17.48 14.13
C TYR A 240 13.14 -17.67 12.86
N LEU A 241 13.77 -18.11 11.77
CA LEU A 241 13.08 -18.42 10.52
C LEU A 241 12.33 -19.74 10.67
N LEU A 242 11.00 -19.73 10.50
CA LEU A 242 10.20 -20.95 10.61
C LEU A 242 10.53 -21.91 9.45
N SER A 243 10.71 -23.17 9.80
CA SER A 243 10.81 -24.28 8.83
C SER A 243 9.47 -24.51 8.11
N PRO A 244 9.46 -25.22 6.96
CA PRO A 244 8.22 -25.61 6.29
C PRO A 244 7.26 -26.42 7.17
N LYS A 245 7.80 -27.32 8.03
CA LYS A 245 7.00 -28.11 8.97
C LYS A 245 6.34 -27.22 10.02
N GLU A 246 7.08 -26.27 10.60
CA GLU A 246 6.52 -25.31 11.56
C GLU A 246 5.52 -24.36 10.91
N LEU A 247 5.73 -23.97 9.65
CA LEU A 247 4.78 -23.14 8.91
C LEU A 247 3.44 -23.87 8.72
N ASN A 248 3.46 -25.19 8.48
CA ASN A 248 2.24 -25.98 8.42
C ASN A 248 1.56 -26.07 9.78
N LYS A 249 2.31 -26.28 10.86
CA LYS A 249 1.78 -26.26 12.24
C LYS A 249 1.18 -24.91 12.61
N LEU A 250 1.80 -23.81 12.18
CA LEU A 250 1.25 -22.47 12.34
C LEU A 250 -0.09 -22.32 11.61
N LYS A 251 -0.22 -22.82 10.38
CA LYS A 251 -1.49 -22.77 9.63
C LYS A 251 -2.58 -23.60 10.31
N GLU A 252 -2.26 -24.79 10.82
CA GLU A 252 -3.19 -25.62 11.60
C GLU A 252 -3.67 -24.87 12.85
N LEU A 253 -2.74 -24.25 13.58
CA LEU A 253 -3.04 -23.41 14.75
C LEU A 253 -3.97 -22.24 14.39
N GLU A 254 -3.69 -21.54 13.29
CA GLU A 254 -4.53 -20.44 12.83
C GLU A 254 -5.95 -20.89 12.45
N LEU A 255 -6.10 -22.07 11.83
CA LEU A 255 -7.40 -22.65 11.49
C LEU A 255 -8.20 -23.04 12.74
N ASP A 256 -7.58 -23.70 13.71
CA ASP A 256 -8.23 -24.07 14.97
C ASP A 256 -8.70 -22.84 15.75
N ILE A 257 -7.90 -21.77 15.83
CA ILE A 257 -8.31 -20.51 16.47
C ILE A 257 -9.48 -19.88 15.68
N LYS A 258 -9.42 -19.89 14.35
CA LYS A 258 -10.52 -19.36 13.52
C LYS A 258 -11.83 -20.11 13.75
N GLU A 259 -11.79 -21.43 13.86
CA GLU A 259 -12.94 -22.28 14.16
C GLU A 259 -13.50 -21.96 15.55
N LYS A 260 -12.66 -21.99 16.58
CA LYS A 260 -13.06 -21.71 17.97
C LYS A 260 -13.65 -20.32 18.15
N MET A 261 -13.17 -19.33 17.41
CA MET A 261 -13.63 -17.95 17.51
C MET A 261 -14.69 -17.56 16.47
N ASN A 262 -15.14 -18.50 15.62
CA ASN A 262 -16.06 -18.27 14.51
C ASN A 262 -15.64 -17.11 13.58
N LEU A 263 -14.34 -17.05 13.24
CA LEU A 263 -13.73 -15.99 12.42
C LEU A 263 -13.54 -16.41 10.95
N HIS A 264 -14.37 -17.31 10.44
CA HIS A 264 -14.24 -17.85 9.06
C HIS A 264 -14.30 -16.77 7.98
N HIS A 265 -15.03 -15.69 8.22
CA HIS A 265 -15.17 -14.54 7.33
C HIS A 265 -13.89 -13.69 7.21
N LEU A 266 -12.91 -13.85 8.11
CA LEU A 266 -11.64 -13.12 8.09
C LEU A 266 -10.53 -13.94 7.41
N ILE A 267 -9.76 -13.27 6.55
CA ILE A 267 -8.67 -13.88 5.77
C ILE A 267 -7.45 -12.97 5.67
N GLY A 268 -6.26 -13.55 5.66
CA GLY A 268 -5.00 -12.83 5.46
C GLY A 268 -4.85 -11.63 6.40
N LYS A 269 -4.65 -10.44 5.85
CA LYS A 269 -4.39 -9.21 6.64
C LYS A 269 -5.52 -8.86 7.63
N SER A 270 -6.79 -9.13 7.29
CA SER A 270 -7.90 -8.80 8.19
C SER A 270 -7.94 -9.71 9.42
N LEU A 271 -7.48 -10.95 9.28
CA LEU A 271 -7.38 -11.90 10.39
C LEU A 271 -6.32 -11.44 11.41
N TYR A 272 -5.10 -11.12 10.97
CA TYR A 272 -4.04 -10.64 11.88
C TYR A 272 -4.28 -9.22 12.42
N ALA A 273 -5.21 -8.47 11.84
CA ALA A 273 -5.66 -7.18 12.36
C ALA A 273 -6.71 -7.34 13.49
N HIS A 274 -7.39 -8.49 13.57
CA HIS A 274 -8.37 -8.76 14.61
C HIS A 274 -7.69 -8.97 15.97
N GLU A 275 -7.95 -8.08 16.93
CA GLU A 275 -7.23 -8.08 18.21
C GLU A 275 -7.41 -9.39 19.00
N GLY A 276 -8.62 -9.94 19.03
CA GLY A 276 -8.90 -11.19 19.74
C GLY A 276 -8.13 -12.37 19.15
N PHE A 277 -8.10 -12.46 17.81
CA PHE A 277 -7.37 -13.51 17.11
C PHE A 277 -5.87 -13.40 17.39
N LYS A 278 -5.32 -12.18 17.28
CA LYS A 278 -3.90 -11.93 17.50
C LYS A 278 -3.47 -12.22 18.94
N LYS A 279 -4.30 -11.86 19.93
CA LYS A 279 -4.03 -12.16 21.34
C LYS A 279 -4.01 -13.67 21.56
N GLU A 280 -5.00 -14.38 21.04
CA GLU A 280 -5.11 -15.82 21.19
C GLU A 280 -3.98 -16.57 20.47
N LEU A 281 -3.66 -16.18 19.23
CA LEU A 281 -2.53 -16.73 18.50
C LEU A 281 -1.21 -16.54 19.24
N ASN A 282 -0.94 -15.32 19.72
CA ASN A 282 0.30 -15.06 20.46
C ASN A 282 0.35 -15.80 21.80
N ARG A 283 -0.78 -15.96 22.49
CA ARG A 283 -0.88 -16.75 23.72
C ARG A 283 -0.49 -18.20 23.45
N ARG A 284 -1.13 -18.83 22.46
CA ARG A 284 -0.86 -20.23 22.10
C ARG A 284 0.54 -20.47 21.55
N LEU A 285 1.06 -19.55 20.75
CA LEU A 285 2.46 -19.62 20.29
C LEU A 285 3.45 -19.57 21.46
N LEU A 286 3.13 -18.84 22.53
CA LEU A 286 4.00 -18.70 23.68
C LEU A 286 3.86 -19.88 24.65
N GLU A 287 2.63 -20.35 24.89
CA GLU A 287 2.30 -21.39 25.87
C GLU A 287 2.43 -22.79 25.30
N ASP A 288 1.81 -23.06 24.14
CA ASP A 288 1.80 -24.39 23.52
C ASP A 288 3.03 -24.59 22.61
N GLY A 289 3.48 -23.51 21.95
CA GLY A 289 4.54 -23.57 20.95
C GLY A 289 4.12 -24.22 19.63
N LEU A 290 5.04 -24.30 18.69
CA LEU A 290 4.89 -25.09 17.46
C LEU A 290 5.71 -26.38 17.62
N LYS A 291 5.01 -27.51 17.74
CA LYS A 291 5.61 -28.83 17.85
C LYS A 291 5.65 -29.54 16.50
N THR A 292 6.84 -29.91 16.07
CA THR A 292 7.11 -30.79 14.94
C THR A 292 7.76 -32.09 15.46
N GLU A 293 8.10 -32.99 14.55
CA GLU A 293 8.86 -34.21 14.87
C GLU A 293 10.29 -33.88 15.36
N GLU A 294 10.85 -32.76 14.90
CA GLU A 294 12.26 -32.39 15.11
C GLU A 294 12.44 -31.28 16.15
N THR A 295 11.44 -30.43 16.31
CA THR A 295 11.53 -29.21 17.12
C THR A 295 10.27 -28.98 17.93
N HIS A 296 10.42 -28.37 19.10
CA HIS A 296 9.32 -27.78 19.85
C HIS A 296 9.74 -26.36 20.21
N ASN A 297 9.25 -25.38 19.46
CA ASN A 297 9.69 -23.99 19.60
C ASN A 297 8.55 -23.10 20.09
N HIS A 298 8.80 -22.32 21.13
CA HIS A 298 7.87 -21.33 21.67
C HIS A 298 8.16 -19.94 21.11
N PHE A 299 7.11 -19.20 20.72
CA PHE A 299 7.24 -17.90 20.08
C PHE A 299 6.37 -16.84 20.75
N LYS A 300 6.91 -15.63 20.93
CA LYS A 300 6.12 -14.48 21.42
C LYS A 300 5.08 -14.00 20.40
N PHE A 301 5.47 -14.01 19.14
CA PHE A 301 4.64 -13.72 17.97
C PHE A 301 5.41 -14.10 16.71
N VAL A 302 4.70 -14.17 15.58
CA VAL A 302 5.25 -14.39 14.24
C VAL A 302 5.00 -13.17 13.35
N TYR A 303 5.85 -12.98 12.33
CA TYR A 303 5.72 -11.89 11.36
C TYR A 303 6.40 -12.23 10.03
N ASN A 304 5.94 -11.58 8.96
CA ASN A 304 6.52 -11.76 7.62
C ASN A 304 7.75 -10.88 7.40
N THR A 305 8.78 -11.48 6.82
CA THR A 305 9.93 -10.81 6.21
C THR A 305 9.99 -11.14 4.72
N TYR A 306 10.75 -10.32 3.98
CA TYR A 306 10.82 -10.37 2.53
C TYR A 306 12.28 -10.28 2.10
N SER A 307 12.67 -11.10 1.13
CA SER A 307 13.89 -10.94 0.35
C SER A 307 13.52 -10.49 -1.06
N ILE A 308 14.31 -9.57 -1.61
CA ILE A 308 14.11 -8.96 -2.93
C ILE A 308 15.39 -9.13 -3.73
N SER A 309 15.29 -9.81 -4.87
CA SER A 309 16.38 -9.94 -5.83
C SER A 309 16.01 -9.27 -7.14
N LYS A 310 16.95 -8.51 -7.73
CA LYS A 310 16.81 -7.93 -9.07
C LYS A 310 16.78 -9.04 -10.12
N ALA A 311 15.84 -8.94 -11.06
CA ALA A 311 15.66 -9.91 -12.14
C ALA A 311 15.73 -9.28 -13.54
N PHE A 312 16.08 -7.99 -13.66
CA PHE A 312 16.14 -7.26 -14.93
C PHE A 312 17.58 -6.85 -15.31
N THR A 313 17.86 -6.81 -16.61
CA THR A 313 18.98 -6.06 -17.20
C THR A 313 18.58 -4.60 -17.45
N ASP A 314 19.55 -3.73 -17.77
CA ASP A 314 19.24 -2.32 -18.08
C ASP A 314 18.35 -2.18 -19.33
N VAL A 315 18.52 -3.06 -20.32
CA VAL A 315 17.64 -3.14 -21.50
C VAL A 315 16.21 -3.49 -21.10
N GLN A 316 16.03 -4.49 -20.24
CA GLN A 316 14.70 -4.89 -19.75
C GLN A 316 14.04 -3.80 -18.91
N LEU A 317 14.82 -3.06 -18.11
CA LEU A 317 14.32 -1.92 -17.36
C LEU A 317 13.88 -0.78 -18.28
N ASN A 318 14.68 -0.43 -19.29
CA ASN A 318 14.33 0.62 -20.25
C ASN A 318 13.09 0.24 -21.06
N ASN A 319 12.98 -1.02 -21.49
CA ASN A 319 11.77 -1.53 -22.14
C ASN A 319 10.54 -1.42 -21.22
N TYR A 320 10.69 -1.74 -19.94
CA TYR A 320 9.61 -1.58 -18.97
C TYR A 320 9.18 -0.12 -18.81
N ILE A 321 10.12 0.81 -18.69
CA ILE A 321 9.86 2.25 -18.59
C ILE A 321 9.12 2.74 -19.85
N ASN A 322 9.61 2.38 -21.03
CA ASN A 322 9.00 2.76 -22.31
C ASN A 322 7.57 2.23 -22.46
N GLN A 323 7.31 1.01 -21.98
CA GLN A 323 5.97 0.42 -21.98
C GLN A 323 5.02 1.02 -20.93
N ASN A 324 5.54 1.76 -19.95
CA ASN A 324 4.77 2.37 -18.88
C ASN A 324 4.98 3.90 -18.92
N THR A 325 4.29 4.57 -19.84
CA THR A 325 4.47 6.01 -20.13
C THR A 325 4.34 6.91 -18.90
N TYR A 326 3.54 6.53 -17.89
CA TYR A 326 3.42 7.25 -16.63
C TYR A 326 4.69 7.20 -15.74
N ILE A 327 5.52 6.16 -15.89
CA ILE A 327 6.84 6.07 -15.26
C ILE A 327 7.84 6.93 -16.03
N SER A 328 7.82 6.87 -17.37
CA SER A 328 8.69 7.69 -18.23
C SER A 328 8.52 9.19 -17.94
N LYS A 329 7.28 9.69 -17.95
CA LYS A 329 6.98 11.10 -17.66
C LYS A 329 7.49 11.56 -16.30
N ALA A 330 7.51 10.67 -15.32
CA ALA A 330 7.94 11.01 -13.99
C ALA A 330 9.48 10.95 -13.83
N ILE A 331 10.18 10.13 -14.64
CA ILE A 331 11.65 10.10 -14.71
C ILE A 331 12.22 11.41 -15.27
N GLU A 332 11.47 12.09 -16.13
CA GLU A 332 11.85 13.38 -16.72
C GLU A 332 11.76 14.57 -15.73
N ILE A 333 11.19 14.36 -14.54
CA ILE A 333 11.03 15.41 -13.53
C ILE A 333 12.39 15.72 -12.86
N GLU A 334 12.71 17.00 -12.75
CA GLU A 334 13.89 17.49 -12.06
C GLU A 334 13.97 16.97 -10.61
N PRO A 335 15.15 16.55 -10.09
CA PRO A 335 15.28 15.93 -8.77
C PRO A 335 14.61 16.71 -7.62
N LYS A 336 14.74 18.04 -7.62
CA LYS A 336 14.14 18.90 -6.59
C LYS A 336 12.60 18.87 -6.68
N GLU A 337 12.07 18.92 -7.89
CA GLU A 337 10.63 18.87 -8.16
C GLU A 337 10.06 17.48 -7.84
N PHE A 338 10.77 16.40 -8.17
CA PHE A 338 10.38 15.03 -7.82
C PHE A 338 10.23 14.86 -6.31
N ILE A 339 11.23 15.30 -5.55
CA ILE A 339 11.22 15.22 -4.09
C ILE A 339 10.09 16.09 -3.51
N HIS A 340 9.89 17.29 -4.05
CA HIS A 340 8.80 18.17 -3.61
C HIS A 340 7.43 17.54 -3.86
N THR A 341 7.22 16.97 -5.05
CA THR A 341 5.99 16.28 -5.44
C THR A 341 5.71 15.08 -4.54
N TYR A 342 6.71 14.26 -4.25
CA TYR A 342 6.59 13.15 -3.29
C TYR A 342 6.08 13.63 -1.92
N ARG A 343 6.69 14.70 -1.37
CA ARG A 343 6.35 15.23 -0.05
C ARG A 343 4.92 15.76 -0.01
N ASN A 344 4.49 16.46 -1.05
CA ASN A 344 3.13 16.98 -1.14
C ASN A 344 2.11 15.83 -1.20
N LEU A 345 2.33 14.85 -2.08
CA LEU A 345 1.44 13.70 -2.21
C LEU A 345 1.41 12.82 -0.95
N LEU A 346 2.54 12.67 -0.25
CA LEU A 346 2.57 11.98 1.03
C LEU A 346 1.74 12.72 2.07
N ASN A 347 1.92 14.04 2.21
CA ASN A 347 1.15 14.87 3.14
C ASN A 347 -0.35 14.79 2.85
N GLU A 348 -0.74 14.92 1.58
CA GLU A 348 -2.14 14.83 1.15
C GLU A 348 -2.74 13.45 1.49
N ALA A 349 -2.02 12.37 1.18
CA ALA A 349 -2.47 11.01 1.49
C ALA A 349 -2.64 10.75 2.99
N ILE A 350 -1.82 11.40 3.84
CA ILE A 350 -1.95 11.36 5.29
C ILE A 350 -3.15 12.19 5.76
N CYS A 351 -3.34 13.41 5.25
CA CYS A 351 -4.53 14.22 5.53
C CYS A 351 -5.82 13.48 5.18
N ASN A 352 -5.86 12.82 4.02
CA ASN A 352 -6.99 12.01 3.59
C ASN A 352 -7.22 10.78 4.48
N LYS A 353 -6.20 10.27 5.18
CA LYS A 353 -6.37 9.21 6.19
C LYS A 353 -7.01 9.76 7.47
N TYR A 354 -6.62 10.96 7.88
CA TYR A 354 -7.21 11.68 9.00
C TYR A 354 -8.70 11.93 8.75
N ASP A 355 -9.06 12.46 7.58
CA ASP A 355 -10.47 12.75 7.23
C ASP A 355 -11.36 11.51 7.24
N ARG A 356 -10.91 10.43 6.60
CA ARG A 356 -11.67 9.16 6.61
C ARG A 356 -11.82 8.58 8.02
N ALA A 357 -10.84 8.77 8.89
CA ALA A 357 -10.95 8.34 10.28
C ALA A 357 -11.97 9.21 11.04
N SER A 358 -11.93 10.54 10.86
CA SER A 358 -12.90 11.48 11.44
C SER A 358 -14.34 11.14 11.03
N GLU A 359 -14.60 11.01 9.72
CA GLU A 359 -15.92 10.64 9.19
C GLU A 359 -16.44 9.33 9.80
N ARG A 360 -15.57 8.32 9.88
CA ARG A 360 -15.92 7.04 10.48
C ARG A 360 -16.27 7.18 11.96
N TYR A 361 -15.45 7.88 12.74
CA TYR A 361 -15.72 8.08 14.17
C TYR A 361 -17.00 8.87 14.41
N LYS A 362 -17.28 9.90 13.61
CA LYS A 362 -18.54 10.64 13.67
C LYS A 362 -19.74 9.75 13.36
N SER A 363 -19.63 8.92 12.32
CA SER A 363 -20.65 7.93 11.99
C SER A 363 -20.87 6.92 13.12
N ASP A 364 -19.79 6.38 13.70
CA ASP A 364 -19.85 5.41 14.80
C ASP A 364 -20.49 6.01 16.06
N ILE A 365 -20.15 7.26 16.41
CA ILE A 365 -20.79 8.00 17.50
C ILE A 365 -22.27 8.19 17.21
N THR A 366 -22.61 8.73 16.03
CA THR A 366 -23.99 8.97 15.65
C THR A 366 -24.81 7.68 15.78
N ASN A 367 -24.35 6.59 15.14
CA ASN A 367 -25.01 5.29 15.19
C ASN A 367 -25.15 4.74 16.62
N LYS A 368 -24.11 4.85 17.46
CA LYS A 368 -24.13 4.35 18.83
C LYS A 368 -25.21 5.02 19.69
N TYR A 369 -25.44 6.31 19.47
CA TYR A 369 -26.32 7.12 20.29
C TYR A 369 -27.74 7.25 19.72
N THR A 370 -27.91 7.23 18.39
CA THR A 370 -29.24 7.25 17.74
C THR A 370 -29.93 5.89 17.73
N SER A 371 -29.17 4.78 17.69
CA SER A 371 -29.76 3.42 17.72
C SER A 371 -30.25 2.96 19.10
N LYS A 372 -30.02 3.77 20.15
CA LYS A 372 -30.20 3.34 21.56
C LYS A 372 -31.12 4.23 22.41
N THR A 373 -31.79 5.25 21.86
CA THR A 373 -32.49 6.25 22.70
C THR A 373 -34.00 6.30 22.53
N ILE A 374 -34.68 6.14 23.68
CA ILE A 374 -35.96 6.75 24.07
C ILE A 374 -35.59 7.91 25.01
N GLY A 375 -35.91 9.18 24.71
CA GLY A 375 -35.54 10.35 25.54
C GLY A 375 -35.51 11.70 24.80
N ASN A 376 -35.08 12.78 25.48
CA ASN A 376 -35.03 14.15 24.92
C ASN A 376 -34.01 14.27 23.77
N LEU A 377 -34.52 14.48 22.56
CA LEU A 377 -33.77 14.55 21.32
C LEU A 377 -32.81 15.76 21.23
N GLU A 378 -33.14 16.89 21.87
CA GLU A 378 -32.33 18.11 21.78
C GLU A 378 -31.03 18.00 22.58
N SER A 379 -31.11 17.50 23.82
CA SER A 379 -29.92 17.27 24.64
C SER A 379 -28.99 16.22 24.03
N LEU A 380 -29.56 15.20 23.38
CA LEU A 380 -28.78 14.19 22.67
C LEU A 380 -28.08 14.77 21.46
N LYS A 381 -28.77 15.60 20.67
CA LYS A 381 -28.19 16.26 19.51
C LYS A 381 -27.02 17.17 19.91
N ALA A 382 -27.20 18.00 20.92
CA ALA A 382 -26.14 18.86 21.44
C ALA A 382 -24.91 18.07 21.91
N PHE A 383 -25.11 16.91 22.56
CA PHE A 383 -24.01 16.02 22.95
C PHE A 383 -23.29 15.41 21.74
N ILE A 384 -24.01 14.98 20.70
CA ILE A 384 -23.41 14.44 19.47
C ILE A 384 -22.59 15.53 18.75
N ASP A 385 -23.15 16.73 18.65
CA ASP A 385 -22.50 17.89 18.01
C ASP A 385 -21.20 18.27 18.75
N ASP A 386 -21.21 18.29 20.08
CA ASP A 386 -19.99 18.47 20.90
C ASP A 386 -18.91 17.42 20.58
N LYS A 387 -19.30 16.14 20.49
CA LYS A 387 -18.35 15.07 20.16
C LYS A 387 -17.82 15.18 18.74
N HIS A 388 -18.65 15.59 17.77
CA HIS A 388 -18.21 15.84 16.40
C HIS A 388 -17.21 16.98 16.34
N HIS A 389 -17.46 18.07 17.07
CA HIS A 389 -16.54 19.20 17.18
C HIS A 389 -15.20 18.79 17.78
N MET A 390 -15.20 18.02 18.88
CA MET A 390 -13.97 17.48 19.45
C MET A 390 -13.19 16.63 18.44
N ILE A 391 -13.87 15.76 17.69
CA ILE A 391 -13.23 14.92 16.65
C ILE A 391 -12.57 15.80 15.58
N ASP A 392 -13.25 16.85 15.11
CA ASP A 392 -12.69 17.75 14.10
C ASP A 392 -11.46 18.49 14.60
N THR A 393 -11.49 19.00 15.83
CA THR A 393 -10.34 19.64 16.46
C THR A 393 -9.15 18.69 16.54
N TYR A 394 -9.35 17.46 17.04
CA TYR A 394 -8.30 16.44 17.09
C TYR A 394 -7.77 16.06 15.70
N ASN A 395 -8.67 15.99 14.72
CA ASN A 395 -8.32 15.68 13.34
C ASN A 395 -7.41 16.77 12.74
N GLN A 396 -7.77 18.05 12.95
CA GLN A 396 -6.99 19.20 12.49
C GLN A 396 -5.62 19.26 13.16
N GLN A 397 -5.55 19.11 14.49
CA GLN A 397 -4.30 19.05 15.23
C GLN A 397 -3.40 17.91 14.72
N GLY A 398 -3.97 16.73 14.48
CA GLY A 398 -3.25 15.58 13.93
C GLY A 398 -2.67 15.83 12.54
N LYS A 399 -3.45 16.45 11.63
CA LYS A 399 -2.96 16.84 10.28
C LYS A 399 -1.82 17.83 10.35
N GLN A 400 -1.99 18.87 11.17
CA GLN A 400 -0.99 19.90 11.34
C GLN A 400 0.31 19.34 11.94
N PHE A 401 0.19 18.51 12.96
CA PHE A 401 1.31 17.77 13.55
C PHE A 401 2.03 16.93 12.49
N SER A 402 1.29 16.15 11.68
CA SER A 402 1.87 15.37 10.59
C SER A 402 2.67 16.22 9.60
N LYS A 403 2.11 17.33 9.15
CA LYS A 403 2.74 18.24 8.18
C LYS A 403 4.05 18.80 8.74
N MET A 404 4.02 19.30 9.97
CA MET A 404 5.20 19.81 10.68
C MET A 404 6.29 18.74 10.79
N MET A 405 5.96 17.57 11.35
CA MET A 405 6.92 16.48 11.52
C MET A 405 7.57 16.04 10.20
N LEU A 406 6.79 15.91 9.12
CA LEU A 406 7.30 15.51 7.81
C LEU A 406 8.16 16.58 7.13
N SER A 407 7.92 17.86 7.42
CA SER A 407 8.71 18.97 6.87
C SER A 407 10.04 19.20 7.61
N GLN A 408 10.09 18.96 8.92
CA GLN A 408 11.22 19.33 9.78
C GLN A 408 12.11 18.13 10.15
N ARG A 409 11.59 17.19 10.93
CA ARG A 409 12.37 16.11 11.56
C ARG A 409 12.38 14.81 10.75
N HIS A 410 11.24 14.45 10.20
CA HIS A 410 11.03 13.19 9.48
C HIS A 410 11.09 13.36 7.97
N ARG A 411 11.76 14.42 7.51
CA ARG A 411 12.02 14.68 6.10
C ARG A 411 12.75 13.50 5.48
N ASP A 412 12.24 12.96 4.39
CA ASP A 412 12.78 11.79 3.70
C ASP A 412 14.26 11.92 3.32
N ASN A 413 14.86 10.78 2.96
CA ASN A 413 16.25 10.69 2.52
C ASN A 413 16.37 10.62 0.98
N LEU A 414 15.36 11.11 0.23
CA LEU A 414 15.32 10.93 -1.22
C LEU A 414 16.41 11.69 -1.98
N SER A 415 17.01 12.73 -1.39
CA SER A 415 18.20 13.38 -1.97
C SER A 415 19.35 12.40 -2.20
N LYS A 416 19.48 11.36 -1.36
CA LYS A 416 20.47 10.29 -1.52
C LYS A 416 20.28 9.50 -2.83
N LEU A 417 19.06 9.42 -3.37
CA LEU A 417 18.79 8.73 -4.64
C LEU A 417 19.49 9.38 -5.83
N PHE A 418 19.58 10.71 -5.82
CA PHE A 418 20.14 11.49 -6.92
C PHE A 418 21.66 11.60 -6.82
N ASN A 419 22.22 11.62 -5.61
CA ASN A 419 23.67 11.53 -5.42
C ASN A 419 24.23 10.18 -5.93
N LEU A 420 23.47 9.09 -5.79
CA LEU A 420 23.84 7.77 -6.33
C LEU A 420 23.93 7.75 -7.87
N GLN A 421 23.30 8.68 -8.58
CA GLN A 421 23.37 8.76 -10.05
C GLN A 421 24.63 9.50 -10.54
N VAL A 422 25.23 10.35 -9.70
CA VAL A 422 26.44 11.12 -10.02
C VAL A 422 27.68 10.23 -9.92
N GLU A 423 27.80 9.42 -8.86
CA GLU A 423 28.92 8.47 -8.68
C GLU A 423 28.99 7.40 -9.79
N THR A 424 27.85 7.00 -10.36
CA THR A 424 27.81 6.08 -11.52
C THR A 424 28.16 6.74 -12.85
N LYS A 425 28.11 8.08 -12.95
CA LYS A 425 28.51 8.81 -14.16
C LYS A 425 30.01 9.14 -14.16
N GLU A 426 30.61 9.31 -13.00
CA GLU A 426 32.07 9.52 -12.86
C GLU A 426 32.89 8.23 -13.06
N THR A 427 32.25 7.06 -13.14
CA THR A 427 32.92 5.77 -13.41
C THR A 427 32.84 5.30 -14.88
N THR A 428 32.38 6.17 -15.79
CA THR A 428 32.50 5.94 -17.25
C THR A 428 33.40 7.01 -17.88
N SER A 429 34.67 7.05 -17.48
CA SER A 429 35.73 7.56 -18.33
C SER A 429 36.72 6.42 -18.55
N THR A 430 36.88 6.07 -19.82
CA THR A 430 37.99 5.33 -20.45
C THR A 430 39.14 4.98 -19.52
N ASP A 431 39.37 3.69 -19.30
CA ASP A 431 40.69 3.12 -19.54
C ASP A 431 40.59 1.61 -19.74
N ASP A 432 41.08 1.22 -20.90
CA ASP A 432 41.41 -0.13 -21.30
C ASP A 432 42.60 -0.56 -20.43
N ASN A 433 42.37 -1.41 -19.42
CA ASN A 433 43.44 -2.19 -18.81
C ASN A 433 42.85 -3.40 -18.08
N SER A 434 43.16 -4.57 -18.63
CA SER A 434 43.01 -5.87 -18.01
C SER A 434 43.40 -5.84 -16.53
N PHE A 435 42.46 -6.19 -15.65
CA PHE A 435 42.77 -6.37 -14.24
C PHE A 435 43.52 -7.70 -14.07
N VAL A 436 44.85 -7.59 -14.03
CA VAL A 436 45.78 -8.66 -13.60
C VAL A 436 45.75 -8.70 -12.08
N LEU A 437 45.36 -9.83 -11.51
CA LEU A 437 45.51 -10.12 -10.09
C LEU A 437 46.99 -10.29 -9.77
N ASN A 438 47.55 -9.41 -8.95
CA ASN A 438 48.91 -9.58 -8.45
C ASN A 438 48.89 -10.41 -7.15
N GLU A 439 49.88 -11.30 -7.02
CA GLU A 439 50.09 -12.23 -5.88
C GLU A 439 50.34 -11.56 -4.52
N LYS A 440 50.23 -10.23 -4.43
CA LYS A 440 50.26 -9.46 -3.18
C LYS A 440 48.86 -8.99 -2.74
N ASP A 441 47.83 -9.20 -3.56
CA ASP A 441 46.44 -8.83 -3.25
C ASP A 441 45.64 -10.00 -2.61
N LEU A 442 46.34 -11.08 -2.28
CA LEU A 442 45.99 -12.08 -1.26
C LEU A 442 47.29 -12.29 -0.46
N PRO A 443 47.32 -12.67 0.83
CA PRO A 443 46.31 -12.63 1.89
C PRO A 443 46.84 -12.05 3.24
N PHE A 444 45.98 -11.35 3.97
CA PHE A 444 45.89 -11.36 5.45
C PHE A 444 44.43 -11.26 5.86
#